data_AF-A0AAV4K733-F1
#
_entry.id   AF-A0AAV4K733-F1
#
_cell.length_a   1.000
_cell.length_b   1.000
_cell.length_c   1.000
_cell.angle_alpha   90.00
_cell.angle_beta   90.00
_cell.angle_gamma   90.00
#
_symmetry.space_group_name_H-M   'P 1'
#
loop_
_entity.id
_entity.type
_entity.pdbx_description
1 polymer ?
#
loop_
_entity_poly.entity_id
_entity_poly.type
_entity_poly.pdbx_seq_one_letter_code
_entity_poly.pdbx_strand_id
1 'polypeptide(L)'
;MDRGEVDRNDMGNELGKTEATWTAAGCAAPLTPELRALLHREADGDLSVDEQAALDAASLDPQVQEARRSLRGAVALLTGPNPPAPRSVAGAVVADLRLRQQLAAPVLSPTLAHTLASDVSRDIARDAALERALTPPPLPHSLAASLPRDIAFSQQLHRQLAASPLPPVPPLAPALASEIASDARTRTALQGSPTPSLPRSLAASLAGRIAQEASDVPRASVVQQASPQASPQVVAALHAAAPTPAFAQAAPRTSRAPLLLVSALLAGLTLLTVTAAWPNLAAGALVLQTVLEHVAPVAGLGLLLLLLTSALVTWMPTPAVRRFGAGAFVLAGVLTLPPLYGVVNGEPGLSFGRPVEVQGLVKGNVVAIGGDVILQPGAEVEGRVVTLLGDIKQAPGARVHGEMSAVLGHTPGESAAAGAVPAPQGVQLATAAAFRPLVGWLSAAAWPQIFVALTGGLLLLLFVAGTAPVLARRQRHAPMRTLALGVLMLAALLLPALALTFAGLLGAGLLVLALAGLLVATGLSVTVYDLGRALACRLRLPVPDTVGAFLGISLVAGSLSWAPLAFALALVGGAWGAGTLFLQRQTGEAGRTRAAL
;
A
#
# COMPACT_ATOMS: atom_id res chain seq x y z
N MET A 1 -12.67 64.23 -42.44
CA MET A 1 -13.79 63.81 -41.56
C MET A 1 -13.70 62.30 -41.42
N ASP A 2 -12.66 61.76 -40.82
CA ASP A 2 -12.17 61.92 -39.45
C ASP A 2 -13.14 61.27 -38.43
N ARG A 3 -12.88 59.99 -38.12
CA ARG A 3 -13.47 59.23 -37.02
C ARG A 3 -12.45 58.23 -36.49
N GLY A 4 -11.61 58.72 -35.58
CA GLY A 4 -11.54 58.25 -34.19
C GLY A 4 -11.34 56.76 -33.96
N GLU A 5 -10.08 56.36 -33.95
CA GLU A 5 -9.55 55.15 -33.34
C GLU A 5 -9.70 55.26 -31.81
N VAL A 6 -10.55 54.43 -31.21
CA VAL A 6 -10.79 54.41 -29.76
C VAL A 6 -10.04 53.23 -29.14
N ASP A 7 -9.17 53.61 -28.22
CA ASP A 7 -8.21 52.83 -27.46
C ASP A 7 -8.87 51.71 -26.65
N ARG A 8 -8.43 50.47 -26.88
CA ARG A 8 -8.98 49.24 -26.27
C ARG A 8 -8.13 48.72 -25.10
N ASN A 9 -7.11 49.46 -24.70
CA ASN A 9 -6.14 49.01 -23.69
C ASN A 9 -6.43 49.46 -22.24
N ASP A 10 -7.47 50.25 -21.98
CA ASP A 10 -7.68 50.82 -20.63
C ASP A 10 -8.75 50.10 -19.77
N MET A 11 -9.48 49.11 -20.30
CA MET A 11 -10.47 48.34 -19.50
C MET A 11 -9.86 47.20 -18.67
N GLY A 12 -8.57 46.87 -18.86
CA GLY A 12 -7.91 45.77 -18.14
C GLY A 12 -7.49 46.09 -16.70
N ASN A 13 -7.43 47.37 -16.33
CA ASN A 13 -6.83 47.80 -15.05
C ASN A 13 -7.86 48.25 -13.98
N GLU A 14 -9.12 48.46 -14.36
CA GLU A 14 -10.21 48.85 -13.45
C GLU A 14 -10.92 47.64 -12.81
N LEU A 15 -10.96 46.48 -13.49
CA LEU A 15 -11.54 45.24 -12.94
C LEU A 15 -10.63 44.58 -11.89
N GLY A 16 -9.32 44.88 -11.89
CA GLY A 16 -8.37 44.39 -10.88
C GLY A 16 -8.39 45.17 -9.56
N LYS A 17 -8.94 46.39 -9.53
CA LYS A 17 -9.05 47.22 -8.31
C LYS A 17 -10.35 47.02 -7.54
N THR A 18 -11.40 46.53 -8.20
CA THR A 18 -12.70 46.26 -7.57
C THR A 18 -12.80 44.89 -6.89
N GLU A 19 -12.01 43.88 -7.30
CA GLU A 19 -11.94 42.61 -6.56
C GLU A 19 -11.04 42.67 -5.32
N ALA A 20 -10.04 43.55 -5.28
CA ALA A 20 -9.13 43.68 -4.13
C ALA A 20 -9.75 44.42 -2.93
N THR A 21 -10.92 45.06 -3.09
CA THR A 21 -11.61 45.80 -2.02
C THR A 21 -12.77 45.03 -1.39
N TRP A 22 -13.21 43.90 -1.96
CA TRP A 22 -14.30 43.08 -1.40
C TRP A 22 -13.83 42.02 -0.38
N THR A 23 -12.54 41.68 -0.32
CA THR A 23 -12.03 40.67 0.62
C THR A 23 -11.54 41.23 1.96
N ALA A 24 -11.56 42.55 2.16
CA ALA A 24 -11.09 43.19 3.40
C ALA A 24 -12.21 43.74 4.30
N ALA A 25 -13.46 43.80 3.81
CA ALA A 25 -14.60 44.26 4.58
C ALA A 25 -15.37 43.05 5.16
N GLY A 26 -15.09 42.71 6.42
CA GLY A 26 -16.05 41.93 7.22
C GLY A 26 -15.69 40.49 7.57
N CYS A 27 -14.43 40.07 7.52
CA CYS A 27 -14.01 38.92 8.32
C CYS A 27 -13.95 39.36 9.79
N ALA A 28 -15.11 39.33 10.45
CA ALA A 28 -15.21 39.63 11.87
C ALA A 28 -14.20 38.74 12.64
N ALA A 29 -13.36 39.37 13.46
CA ALA A 29 -12.29 38.69 14.17
C ALA A 29 -12.86 37.51 14.97
N PRO A 30 -12.23 36.32 14.94
CA PRO A 30 -12.80 35.15 15.61
C PRO A 30 -12.95 35.38 17.12
N LEU A 31 -14.10 35.00 17.68
CA LEU A 31 -14.36 34.94 19.12
C LEU A 31 -13.15 34.42 19.90
N THR A 32 -12.70 35.20 20.89
CA THR A 32 -11.60 34.81 21.76
C THR A 32 -11.95 33.53 22.53
N PRO A 33 -10.97 32.67 22.84
CA PRO A 33 -11.23 31.40 23.54
C PRO A 33 -11.87 31.60 24.92
N GLU A 34 -11.57 32.73 25.58
CA GLU A 34 -12.17 33.09 26.87
C GLU A 34 -13.66 33.39 26.74
N LEU A 35 -14.07 34.21 25.76
CA LEU A 35 -15.47 34.49 25.46
C LEU A 35 -16.24 33.22 25.07
N ARG A 36 -15.59 32.31 24.33
CA ARG A 36 -16.17 31.00 24.00
C ARG A 36 -16.40 30.16 25.25
N ALA A 37 -15.45 30.13 26.18
CA ALA A 37 -15.59 29.40 27.44
C ALA A 37 -16.73 29.97 28.31
N LEU A 38 -16.87 31.30 28.35
CA LEU A 38 -17.98 31.96 29.06
C LEU A 38 -19.34 31.62 28.43
N LEU A 39 -19.45 31.61 27.09
CA LEU A 39 -20.68 31.21 26.40
C LEU A 39 -21.08 29.75 26.68
N HIS A 40 -20.12 28.84 26.86
CA HIS A 40 -20.41 27.48 27.27
C HIS A 40 -20.91 27.40 28.71
N ARG A 41 -20.25 28.10 29.65
CA ARG A 41 -20.71 28.16 31.04
C ARG A 41 -22.08 28.83 31.18
N GLU A 42 -22.42 29.80 30.31
CA GLU A 42 -23.75 30.44 30.26
C GLU A 42 -24.82 29.39 29.93
N ALA A 43 -24.51 28.49 28.99
CA ALA A 43 -25.40 27.42 28.57
C ALA A 43 -25.66 26.37 29.66
N ASP A 44 -24.62 26.10 30.45
CA ASP A 44 -24.67 25.15 31.55
C ASP A 44 -25.33 25.74 32.81
N GLY A 45 -25.50 27.07 32.86
CA GLY A 45 -26.07 27.79 34.01
C GLY A 45 -25.06 28.04 35.15
N ASP A 46 -23.77 27.84 34.89
CA ASP A 46 -22.67 27.88 35.88
C ASP A 46 -21.87 29.21 35.83
N LEU A 47 -22.51 30.30 35.42
CA LEU A 47 -21.84 31.61 35.30
C LEU A 47 -21.80 32.35 36.65
N SER A 48 -20.62 32.82 37.06
CA SER A 48 -20.50 33.73 38.21
C SER A 48 -20.95 35.16 37.87
N VAL A 49 -21.20 36.00 38.89
CA VAL A 49 -21.69 37.38 38.72
C VAL A 49 -20.70 38.24 37.92
N ASP A 50 -19.39 38.07 38.16
CA ASP A 50 -18.34 38.83 37.45
C ASP A 50 -18.21 38.39 36.00
N GLU A 51 -18.34 37.08 35.73
CA GLU A 51 -18.35 36.52 34.38
C GLU A 51 -19.59 36.95 33.60
N GLN A 52 -20.74 37.05 34.27
CA GLN A 52 -21.98 37.56 33.68
C GLN A 52 -21.81 39.02 33.26
N ALA A 53 -21.22 39.86 34.11
CA ALA A 53 -20.92 41.24 33.77
C ALA A 53 -19.94 41.36 32.58
N ALA A 54 -18.92 40.50 32.52
CA ALA A 54 -17.97 40.46 31.40
C ALA A 54 -18.63 40.03 30.08
N LEU A 55 -19.52 39.03 30.15
CA LEU A 55 -20.26 38.54 28.98
C LEU A 55 -21.33 39.54 28.51
N ASP A 56 -21.96 40.27 29.43
CA ASP A 56 -22.91 41.33 29.12
C ASP A 56 -22.22 42.56 28.52
N ALA A 57 -21.01 42.89 28.95
CA ALA A 57 -20.18 43.92 28.30
C ALA A 57 -19.84 43.57 26.84
N ALA A 58 -19.67 42.28 26.54
CA ALA A 58 -19.42 41.77 25.19
C ALA A 58 -20.70 41.51 24.37
N SER A 59 -21.89 41.73 24.94
CA SER A 59 -23.17 41.41 24.29
C SER A 59 -23.49 42.28 23.06
N LEU A 60 -22.80 43.41 22.90
CA LEU A 60 -22.89 44.28 21.73
C LEU A 60 -22.13 43.73 20.51
N ASP A 61 -21.24 42.75 20.70
CA ASP A 61 -20.54 42.10 19.60
C ASP A 61 -21.51 41.17 18.83
N PRO A 62 -21.73 41.40 17.51
CA PRO A 62 -22.62 40.55 16.71
C PRO A 62 -22.21 39.07 16.71
N GLN A 63 -20.91 38.75 16.85
CA GLN A 63 -20.46 37.35 16.92
C GLN A 63 -20.90 36.67 18.21
N VAL A 64 -20.85 37.37 19.34
CA VAL A 64 -21.30 36.85 20.64
C VAL A 64 -22.81 36.58 20.58
N GLN A 65 -23.57 37.46 19.94
CA GLN A 65 -25.01 37.27 19.74
C GLN A 65 -25.33 36.10 18.81
N GLU A 66 -24.56 35.89 17.74
CA GLU A 66 -24.74 34.76 16.82
C GLU A 66 -24.38 33.44 17.49
N ALA A 67 -23.25 33.39 18.21
CA ALA A 67 -22.86 32.22 18.99
C ALA A 67 -23.89 31.87 20.07
N ARG A 68 -24.39 32.87 20.81
CA ARG A 68 -25.46 32.70 21.82
C ARG A 68 -26.76 32.19 21.18
N ARG A 69 -27.14 32.68 19.99
CA ARG A 69 -28.31 32.18 19.23
C ARG A 69 -28.14 30.72 18.80
N SER A 70 -26.98 30.38 18.23
CA SER A 70 -26.66 29.01 17.79
C SER A 70 -26.69 28.03 18.97
N LEU A 71 -26.10 28.44 20.09
CA LEU A 71 -25.97 27.60 21.27
C LEU A 71 -27.32 27.38 21.98
N ARG A 72 -28.17 28.42 22.08
CA ARG A 72 -29.56 28.27 22.53
C ARG A 72 -30.38 27.35 21.61
N GLY A 73 -30.17 27.42 20.30
CA GLY A 73 -30.81 26.50 19.35
C GLY A 73 -30.39 25.04 19.57
N ALA A 74 -29.10 24.79 19.77
CA ALA A 74 -28.59 23.45 20.08
C ALA A 74 -29.12 22.93 21.43
N VAL A 75 -29.14 23.76 22.48
CA VAL A 75 -29.70 23.39 23.79
C VAL A 75 -31.19 23.11 23.67
N ALA A 76 -31.96 23.90 22.93
CA ALA A 76 -33.39 23.66 22.70
C ALA A 76 -33.66 22.37 21.91
N LEU A 77 -32.78 21.98 20.99
CA LEU A 77 -32.89 20.70 20.28
C LEU A 77 -32.60 19.50 21.18
N LEU A 78 -31.69 19.65 22.15
CA LEU A 78 -31.29 18.59 23.08
C LEU A 78 -32.23 18.46 24.28
N THR A 79 -32.76 19.58 24.77
CA THR A 79 -33.69 19.64 25.92
C THR A 79 -35.15 19.65 25.49
N GLY A 80 -35.43 19.82 24.20
CA GLY A 80 -36.76 19.76 23.64
C GLY A 80 -37.46 18.43 23.95
N PRO A 81 -38.81 18.40 23.95
CA PRO A 81 -39.56 17.19 24.19
C PRO A 81 -39.07 16.12 23.22
N ASN A 82 -38.57 15.01 23.79
CA ASN A 82 -38.08 13.87 23.03
C ASN A 82 -39.05 13.59 21.88
N PRO A 83 -38.57 13.50 20.63
CA PRO A 83 -39.45 13.13 19.53
C PRO A 83 -40.20 11.85 19.94
N PRO A 84 -41.51 11.75 19.62
CA PRO A 84 -42.34 10.66 20.10
C PRO A 84 -41.61 9.34 19.85
N ALA A 85 -41.36 8.60 20.94
CA ALA A 85 -40.53 7.42 20.89
C ALA A 85 -40.98 6.55 19.71
N PRO A 86 -40.08 6.19 18.77
CA PRO A 86 -40.46 5.32 17.67
C PRO A 86 -41.10 4.07 18.26
N ARG A 87 -42.20 3.63 17.63
CA ARG A 87 -43.03 2.49 18.07
C ARG A 87 -42.17 1.40 18.72
N SER A 88 -42.59 0.95 19.90
CA SER A 88 -41.88 -0.01 20.76
C SER A 88 -41.06 -1.04 19.96
N VAL A 89 -39.74 -0.92 20.07
CA VAL A 89 -38.78 -1.86 19.45
C VAL A 89 -38.83 -3.23 20.13
N ALA A 90 -39.54 -3.36 21.25
CA ALA A 90 -39.68 -4.61 22.00
C ALA A 90 -40.24 -5.74 21.14
N GLY A 91 -41.19 -5.46 20.24
CA GLY A 91 -41.74 -6.48 19.34
C GLY A 91 -40.69 -7.04 18.37
N ALA A 92 -39.84 -6.18 17.80
CA ALA A 92 -38.76 -6.58 16.92
C ALA A 92 -37.67 -7.36 17.67
N VAL A 93 -37.32 -6.92 18.88
CA VAL A 93 -36.32 -7.62 19.73
C VAL A 93 -36.83 -8.99 20.20
N VAL A 94 -38.11 -9.10 20.57
CA VAL A 94 -38.72 -10.39 20.94
C VAL A 94 -38.78 -11.33 19.74
N ALA A 95 -39.09 -10.84 18.54
CA ALA A 95 -39.07 -11.66 17.32
C ALA A 95 -37.65 -12.19 17.02
N ASP A 96 -36.63 -11.35 17.17
CA ASP A 96 -35.24 -11.72 16.91
C ASP A 96 -34.70 -12.73 17.95
N LEU A 97 -35.06 -12.55 19.23
CA LEU A 97 -34.74 -13.53 20.29
C LEU A 97 -35.44 -14.88 20.06
N ARG A 98 -36.69 -14.87 19.59
CA ARG A 98 -37.44 -16.09 19.28
C ARG A 98 -36.84 -16.82 18.08
N LEU A 99 -36.42 -16.09 17.04
CA LEU A 99 -35.69 -16.64 15.90
C LEU A 99 -34.36 -17.27 16.34
N ARG A 100 -33.60 -16.58 17.20
CA ARG A 100 -32.36 -17.12 17.78
C ARG A 100 -32.59 -18.39 18.58
N GLN A 101 -33.66 -18.46 19.37
CA GLN A 101 -34.02 -19.68 20.11
C GLN A 101 -34.43 -20.83 19.18
N GLN A 102 -35.15 -20.53 18.09
CA GLN A 102 -35.50 -21.52 17.07
C GLN A 102 -34.28 -22.05 16.32
N LEU A 103 -33.31 -21.19 16.03
CA LEU A 103 -32.05 -21.57 15.38
C LEU A 103 -31.08 -22.28 16.33
N ALA A 104 -31.18 -22.01 17.64
CA ALA A 104 -30.35 -22.63 18.67
C ALA A 104 -30.92 -23.95 19.20
N ALA A 105 -32.18 -24.30 18.89
CA ALA A 105 -32.76 -25.57 19.28
C ALA A 105 -32.19 -26.70 18.39
N PRO A 106 -31.45 -27.67 18.94
CA PRO A 106 -30.93 -28.79 18.17
C PRO A 106 -32.08 -29.80 17.95
N VAL A 107 -32.93 -29.55 16.96
CA VAL A 107 -33.84 -30.57 16.44
C VAL A 107 -33.13 -31.26 15.27
N LEU A 108 -32.08 -32.01 15.59
CA LEU A 108 -31.61 -33.08 14.72
C LEU A 108 -32.55 -34.26 14.97
N SER A 109 -33.49 -34.48 14.05
CA SER A 109 -34.26 -35.71 14.00
C SER A 109 -33.32 -36.91 14.11
N PRO A 110 -33.62 -37.93 14.95
CA PRO A 110 -32.69 -39.04 15.23
C PRO A 110 -32.26 -39.81 13.98
N THR A 111 -33.07 -39.76 12.92
CA THR A 111 -32.75 -40.32 11.60
C THR A 111 -31.62 -39.57 10.90
N LEU A 112 -31.55 -38.24 11.00
CA LEU A 112 -30.48 -37.42 10.42
C LEU A 112 -29.18 -37.55 11.22
N ALA A 113 -29.28 -37.71 12.54
CA ALA A 113 -28.13 -37.94 13.41
C ALA A 113 -27.42 -39.28 13.09
N HIS A 114 -28.17 -40.31 12.69
CA HIS A 114 -27.57 -41.59 12.30
C HIS A 114 -26.90 -41.53 10.91
N THR A 115 -27.49 -40.81 9.95
CA THR A 115 -26.82 -40.59 8.65
C THR A 115 -25.58 -39.72 8.77
N LEU A 116 -25.62 -38.63 9.56
CA LEU A 116 -24.47 -37.77 9.81
C LEU A 116 -23.38 -38.49 10.61
N ALA A 117 -23.74 -39.30 11.62
CA ALA A 117 -22.76 -40.12 12.33
C ALA A 117 -22.13 -41.16 11.39
N SER A 118 -22.91 -41.75 10.48
CA SER A 118 -22.39 -42.69 9.49
C SER A 118 -21.45 -42.01 8.48
N ASP A 119 -21.82 -40.83 7.99
CA ASP A 119 -21.03 -40.10 7.01
C ASP A 119 -19.76 -39.51 7.64
N VAL A 120 -19.84 -38.98 8.86
CA VAL A 120 -18.66 -38.54 9.62
C VAL A 120 -17.76 -39.73 9.96
N SER A 121 -18.31 -40.89 10.33
CA SER A 121 -17.50 -42.09 10.56
C SER A 121 -16.82 -42.60 9.27
N ARG A 122 -17.49 -42.44 8.12
CA ARG A 122 -16.97 -42.82 6.81
C ARG A 122 -15.88 -41.85 6.33
N ASP A 123 -16.02 -40.56 6.63
CA ASP A 123 -14.99 -39.55 6.36
C ASP A 123 -13.80 -39.69 7.30
N ILE A 124 -14.00 -39.96 8.59
CA ILE A 124 -12.91 -40.29 9.53
C ILE A 124 -12.18 -41.57 9.09
N ALA A 125 -12.91 -42.58 8.60
CA ALA A 125 -12.29 -43.80 8.08
C ALA A 125 -11.52 -43.55 6.79
N ARG A 126 -12.00 -42.64 5.91
CA ARG A 126 -11.27 -42.22 4.72
C ARG A 126 -10.03 -41.43 5.06
N ASP A 127 -10.10 -40.49 5.98
CA ASP A 127 -8.93 -39.72 6.43
C ASP A 127 -7.92 -40.63 7.12
N ALA A 128 -8.35 -41.57 7.97
CA ALA A 128 -7.45 -42.54 8.59
C ALA A 128 -6.86 -43.56 7.58
N ALA A 129 -7.55 -43.82 6.46
CA ALA A 129 -7.03 -44.64 5.36
C ALA A 129 -6.07 -43.83 4.47
N LEU A 130 -6.34 -42.55 4.25
CA LEU A 130 -5.47 -41.62 3.54
C LEU A 130 -4.19 -41.37 4.34
N GLU A 131 -4.29 -41.21 5.66
CA GLU A 131 -3.17 -41.06 6.58
C GLU A 131 -2.34 -42.34 6.66
N ARG A 132 -2.97 -43.52 6.56
CA ARG A 132 -2.29 -44.82 6.39
C ARG A 132 -1.64 -45.02 5.02
N ALA A 133 -2.22 -44.44 3.96
CA ALA A 133 -1.66 -44.47 2.62
C ALA A 133 -0.52 -43.44 2.44
N LEU A 134 -0.54 -42.37 3.23
CA LEU A 134 0.46 -41.30 3.27
C LEU A 134 1.50 -41.50 4.37
N THR A 135 1.40 -42.56 5.19
CA THR A 135 2.47 -42.92 6.12
C THR A 135 3.64 -43.44 5.29
N PRO A 136 4.81 -42.78 5.30
CA PRO A 136 5.95 -43.25 4.54
C PRO A 136 6.36 -44.64 5.05
N PRO A 137 6.79 -45.56 4.15
CA PRO A 137 7.27 -46.87 4.56
C PRO A 137 8.42 -46.69 5.58
N PRO A 138 8.51 -47.55 6.61
CA PRO A 138 9.60 -47.47 7.58
C PRO A 138 10.93 -47.53 6.82
N LEU A 139 11.68 -46.43 6.88
CA LEU A 139 12.97 -46.32 6.21
C LEU A 139 13.89 -47.43 6.73
N PRO A 140 14.51 -48.22 5.83
CA PRO A 140 15.53 -49.17 6.24
C PRO A 140 16.73 -48.44 6.85
N HIS A 141 17.39 -49.15 7.75
CA HIS A 141 18.38 -48.67 8.69
C HIS A 141 19.53 -47.82 8.10
N SER A 142 19.92 -46.82 8.91
CA SER A 142 21.25 -46.22 9.01
C SER A 142 21.76 -45.33 7.87
N LEU A 143 21.37 -44.06 7.92
CA LEU A 143 22.08 -42.92 7.32
C LEU A 143 23.49 -42.69 7.91
N ALA A 144 23.88 -43.41 8.96
CA ALA A 144 25.22 -43.32 9.55
C ALA A 144 26.30 -43.98 8.67
N ALA A 145 25.92 -44.83 7.70
CA ALA A 145 26.86 -45.48 6.79
C ALA A 145 27.14 -44.68 5.49
N SER A 146 26.26 -43.74 5.10
CA SER A 146 26.45 -42.93 3.89
C SER A 146 27.29 -41.66 4.13
N LEU A 147 27.22 -41.10 5.34
CA LEU A 147 27.98 -39.91 5.74
C LEU A 147 29.51 -40.04 5.58
N PRO A 148 30.16 -41.17 5.94
CA PRO A 148 31.59 -41.33 5.75
C PRO A 148 32.01 -41.32 4.27
N ARG A 149 31.15 -41.81 3.37
CA ARG A 149 31.43 -41.82 1.92
C ARG A 149 31.37 -40.41 1.33
N ASP A 150 30.39 -39.61 1.73
CA ASP A 150 30.28 -38.22 1.25
C ASP A 150 31.42 -37.33 1.80
N ILE A 151 31.86 -37.58 3.03
CA ILE A 151 33.04 -36.89 3.60
C ILE A 151 34.32 -37.33 2.88
N ALA A 152 34.49 -38.61 2.57
CA ALA A 152 35.64 -39.09 1.80
C ALA A 152 35.66 -38.53 0.37
N PHE A 153 34.51 -38.46 -0.29
CA PHE A 153 34.38 -37.91 -1.65
C PHE A 153 34.68 -36.41 -1.68
N SER A 154 34.15 -35.63 -0.74
CA SER A 154 34.45 -34.19 -0.63
C SER A 154 35.93 -33.92 -0.35
N GLN A 155 36.58 -34.75 0.49
CA GLN A 155 38.03 -34.64 0.72
C GLN A 155 38.86 -35.01 -0.52
N GLN A 156 38.43 -36.00 -1.30
CA GLN A 156 39.12 -36.39 -2.52
C GLN A 156 39.04 -35.30 -3.60
N LEU A 157 37.87 -34.64 -3.72
CA LEU A 157 37.65 -33.53 -4.64
C LEU A 157 38.49 -32.30 -4.25
N HIS A 158 38.65 -32.05 -2.94
CA HIS A 158 39.51 -30.98 -2.44
C HIS A 158 41.00 -31.24 -2.73
N ARG A 159 41.47 -32.50 -2.63
CA ARG A 159 42.84 -32.86 -3.00
C ARG A 159 43.08 -32.76 -4.50
N GLN A 160 42.09 -33.10 -5.33
CA GLN A 160 42.20 -32.96 -6.79
C GLN A 160 42.29 -31.49 -7.22
N LEU A 161 41.54 -30.60 -6.56
CA LEU A 161 41.61 -29.16 -6.82
C LEU A 161 42.94 -28.56 -6.32
N ALA A 162 43.49 -29.05 -5.21
CA ALA A 162 44.78 -28.59 -4.68
C ALA A 162 45.99 -29.04 -5.52
N ALA A 163 45.86 -30.10 -6.32
CA ALA A 163 46.94 -30.62 -7.16
C ALA A 163 47.07 -29.91 -8.52
N SER A 164 46.17 -28.97 -8.84
CA SER A 164 46.18 -28.27 -10.13
C SER A 164 46.91 -26.92 -10.01
N PRO A 165 48.09 -26.74 -10.64
CA PRO A 165 48.84 -25.49 -10.56
C PRO A 165 48.16 -24.41 -11.42
N LEU A 166 47.52 -23.44 -10.75
CA LEU A 166 46.98 -22.22 -11.36
C LEU A 166 47.85 -20.99 -10.96
N PRO A 167 47.94 -19.97 -11.82
CA PRO A 167 48.86 -18.85 -11.68
C PRO A 167 48.52 -17.90 -10.51
N PRO A 168 49.50 -17.12 -10.01
CA PRO A 168 49.38 -16.41 -8.75
C PRO A 168 48.39 -15.24 -8.84
N VAL A 169 47.32 -15.31 -8.05
CA VAL A 169 46.41 -14.21 -7.73
C VAL A 169 46.73 -13.77 -6.29
N PRO A 170 46.74 -12.46 -5.97
CA PRO A 170 47.10 -11.97 -4.64
C PRO A 170 46.18 -12.50 -3.52
N PRO A 171 46.70 -12.74 -2.30
CA PRO A 171 45.98 -13.49 -1.29
C PRO A 171 44.88 -12.66 -0.61
N LEU A 172 43.62 -13.04 -0.84
CA LEU A 172 42.44 -12.63 -0.05
C LEU A 172 42.37 -13.31 1.33
N ALA A 173 43.25 -14.28 1.60
CA ALA A 173 43.25 -15.10 2.81
C ALA A 173 43.35 -14.32 4.15
N PRO A 174 44.15 -13.24 4.30
CA PRO A 174 44.24 -12.56 5.59
C PRO A 174 43.00 -11.73 5.92
N ALA A 175 42.29 -11.21 4.91
CA ALA A 175 41.06 -10.45 5.13
C ALA A 175 39.92 -11.35 5.63
N LEU A 176 39.73 -12.51 4.98
CA LEU A 176 38.69 -13.46 5.36
C LEU A 176 38.97 -14.13 6.72
N ALA A 177 40.24 -14.42 7.02
CA ALA A 177 40.63 -14.97 8.32
C ALA A 177 40.40 -13.96 9.47
N SER A 178 40.58 -12.67 9.22
CA SER A 178 40.31 -11.62 10.22
C SER A 178 38.81 -11.45 10.51
N GLU A 179 37.97 -11.58 9.47
CA GLU A 179 36.52 -11.46 9.57
C GLU A 179 35.91 -12.68 10.29
N ILE A 180 36.35 -13.89 9.96
CA ILE A 180 35.91 -15.12 10.67
C ILE A 180 36.38 -15.10 12.14
N ALA A 181 37.58 -14.56 12.41
CA ALA A 181 38.08 -14.44 13.78
C ALA A 181 37.29 -13.39 14.60
N SER A 182 36.84 -12.28 13.98
CA SER A 182 35.97 -11.32 14.66
C SER A 182 34.58 -11.89 14.94
N ASP A 183 34.04 -12.67 14.00
CA ASP A 183 32.71 -13.28 14.11
C ASP A 183 32.67 -14.45 15.12
N ALA A 184 33.78 -15.17 15.24
CA ALA A 184 33.95 -16.20 16.27
C ALA A 184 34.01 -15.58 17.67
N ARG A 185 34.70 -14.43 17.83
CA ARG A 185 34.82 -13.71 19.12
C ARG A 185 33.50 -13.09 19.55
N THR A 186 32.71 -12.53 18.64
CA THR A 186 31.37 -12.01 18.98
C THR A 186 30.41 -13.12 19.39
N ARG A 187 30.46 -14.29 18.74
CA ARG A 187 29.66 -15.45 19.17
C ARG A 187 30.07 -16.00 20.53
N THR A 188 31.37 -16.10 20.83
CA THR A 188 31.82 -16.55 22.17
C THR A 188 31.50 -15.52 23.26
N ALA A 189 31.58 -14.21 22.96
CA ALA A 189 31.17 -13.16 23.89
C ALA A 189 29.65 -13.19 24.20
N LEU A 190 28.83 -13.55 23.22
CA LEU A 190 27.37 -13.69 23.40
C LEU A 190 26.97 -14.98 24.13
N GLN A 191 27.76 -16.06 23.99
CA GLN A 191 27.51 -17.34 24.66
C GLN A 191 28.05 -17.41 26.09
N GLY A 192 29.02 -16.56 26.45
CA GLY A 192 29.59 -16.48 27.80
C GLY A 192 28.83 -15.57 28.76
N SER A 193 27.79 -14.87 28.30
CA SER A 193 26.98 -14.02 29.17
C SER A 193 26.03 -14.88 30.02
N PRO A 194 26.10 -14.83 31.37
CA PRO A 194 25.22 -15.60 32.22
C PRO A 194 23.77 -15.18 31.95
N THR A 195 22.93 -16.16 31.63
CA THR A 195 21.49 -15.96 31.45
C THR A 195 20.91 -15.30 32.70
N PRO A 196 20.38 -14.06 32.62
CA PRO A 196 19.79 -13.43 33.79
C PRO A 196 18.54 -14.23 34.20
N SER A 197 18.52 -14.69 35.45
CA SER A 197 17.34 -15.30 36.05
C SER A 197 16.20 -14.28 36.02
N LEU A 198 15.14 -14.59 35.27
CA LEU A 198 13.94 -13.77 35.18
C LEU A 198 13.31 -13.61 36.58
N PRO A 199 13.21 -12.38 37.12
CA PRO A 199 12.51 -12.16 38.38
C PRO A 199 11.00 -12.33 38.16
N ARG A 200 10.35 -12.99 39.11
CA ARG A 200 8.88 -13.07 39.17
C ARG A 200 8.31 -11.65 39.28
N SER A 201 7.57 -11.27 38.24
CA SER A 201 6.77 -10.05 38.09
C SER A 201 7.53 -8.72 38.00
N LEU A 202 7.88 -8.36 36.75
CA LEU A 202 8.22 -7.00 36.34
C LEU A 202 7.13 -5.97 36.70
N ALA A 203 5.87 -6.39 36.85
CA ALA A 203 4.78 -5.52 37.28
C ALA A 203 4.95 -5.02 38.73
N ALA A 204 5.46 -5.85 39.63
CA ALA A 204 5.70 -5.44 41.01
C ALA A 204 6.94 -4.55 41.15
N SER A 205 7.99 -4.80 40.36
CA SER A 205 9.19 -3.94 40.37
C SER A 205 8.92 -2.58 39.74
N LEU A 206 8.08 -2.50 38.70
CA LEU A 206 7.63 -1.23 38.12
C LEU A 206 6.69 -0.47 39.05
N ALA A 207 5.74 -1.15 39.71
CA ALA A 207 4.87 -0.51 40.70
C ALA A 207 5.66 0.02 41.91
N GLY A 208 6.67 -0.71 42.37
CA GLY A 208 7.58 -0.26 43.42
C GLY A 208 8.42 0.94 43.00
N ARG A 209 8.93 0.95 41.76
CA ARG A 209 9.71 2.09 41.23
C ARG A 209 8.87 3.35 41.12
N ILE A 210 7.64 3.25 40.62
CA ILE A 210 6.73 4.39 40.50
C ILE A 210 6.34 4.95 41.88
N ALA A 211 6.18 4.09 42.89
CA ALA A 211 5.91 4.50 44.27
C ALA A 211 7.12 5.16 44.96
N GLN A 212 8.34 4.69 44.68
CA GLN A 212 9.58 5.30 45.18
C GLN A 212 9.86 6.65 44.51
N GLU A 213 9.66 6.76 43.21
CA GLU A 213 9.88 8.01 42.46
C GLU A 213 8.86 9.10 42.82
N ALA A 214 7.65 8.71 43.27
CA ALA A 214 6.67 9.62 43.84
C ALA A 214 7.01 10.08 45.27
N SER A 215 7.91 9.38 45.97
CA SER A 215 8.28 9.66 47.36
C SER A 215 9.57 10.49 47.49
N ASP A 216 10.41 10.52 46.44
CA ASP A 216 11.73 11.16 46.45
C ASP A 216 11.77 12.59 45.88
N VAL A 217 10.63 13.30 45.83
CA VAL A 217 10.63 14.74 45.49
C VAL A 217 11.18 15.53 46.71
N PRO A 218 12.34 16.20 46.61
CA PRO A 218 12.96 16.87 47.75
C PRO A 218 12.15 18.11 48.14
N ARG A 219 11.58 18.12 49.35
CA ARG A 219 11.06 19.34 49.98
C ARG A 219 12.26 20.21 50.39
N ALA A 220 12.59 21.18 49.55
CA ALA A 220 13.57 22.20 49.88
C ALA A 220 13.06 23.10 51.02
N SER A 221 13.64 22.92 52.19
CA SER A 221 13.50 23.77 53.36
C SER A 221 14.19 25.11 53.09
N VAL A 222 13.40 26.18 52.90
CA VAL A 222 13.96 27.55 52.84
C VAL A 222 13.96 28.14 54.25
N VAL A 223 15.17 28.39 54.72
CA VAL A 223 15.53 29.04 55.98
C VAL A 223 15.02 30.48 56.00
N GLN A 224 14.43 30.82 57.14
CA GLN A 224 13.93 32.13 57.53
C GLN A 224 15.09 32.99 58.07
N GLN A 225 15.35 34.14 57.46
CA GLN A 225 16.18 35.21 58.02
C GLN A 225 15.58 36.59 57.72
N ALA A 226 15.69 37.49 58.69
CA ALA A 226 14.77 38.59 58.95
C ALA A 226 15.28 39.98 58.49
N SER A 227 14.29 40.84 58.16
CA SER A 227 14.21 42.31 58.35
C SER A 227 15.01 43.27 57.43
N PRO A 228 14.63 44.57 57.32
CA PRO A 228 13.36 45.11 56.79
C PRO A 228 13.55 46.31 55.83
N GLN A 229 12.41 46.79 55.27
CA GLN A 229 12.18 48.08 54.56
C GLN A 229 12.07 48.05 53.02
N ALA A 230 11.03 48.76 52.58
CA ALA A 230 10.77 49.37 51.26
C ALA A 230 9.81 48.66 50.26
N SER A 231 8.61 49.26 50.18
CA SER A 231 7.77 49.47 48.98
C SER A 231 6.83 48.34 48.49
N PRO A 232 5.49 48.53 48.54
CA PRO A 232 4.52 47.52 48.09
C PRO A 232 4.01 47.80 46.66
N GLN A 233 4.84 47.63 45.61
CA GLN A 233 4.34 47.73 44.22
C GLN A 233 4.95 46.75 43.18
N VAL A 234 5.81 45.80 43.57
CA VAL A 234 6.44 44.88 42.59
C VAL A 234 6.01 43.41 42.76
N VAL A 235 5.24 43.06 43.79
CA VAL A 235 4.88 41.66 44.09
C VAL A 235 3.69 41.12 43.27
N ALA A 236 2.93 41.96 42.57
CA ALA A 236 1.85 41.49 41.69
C ALA A 236 2.33 40.97 40.31
N ALA A 237 3.60 41.21 39.94
CA ALA A 237 4.12 40.88 38.61
C ALA A 237 4.92 39.56 38.53
N LEU A 238 5.14 38.85 39.64
CA LEU A 238 6.00 37.64 39.65
C LEU A 238 5.30 36.33 40.06
N HIS A 239 3.98 36.33 40.27
CA HIS A 239 3.19 35.11 40.54
C HIS A 239 2.47 34.52 39.31
N ALA A 240 2.75 35.02 38.10
CA ALA A 240 2.10 34.57 36.86
C ALA A 240 2.99 33.68 35.96
N ALA A 241 4.04 33.05 36.50
CA ALA A 241 4.94 32.21 35.71
C ALA A 241 5.28 30.89 36.42
N ALA A 242 4.28 30.01 36.53
CA ALA A 242 4.51 28.58 36.73
C ALA A 242 4.42 27.87 35.37
N PRO A 243 5.47 27.20 34.87
CA PRO A 243 5.41 26.47 33.62
C PRO A 243 4.65 25.16 33.85
N THR A 244 3.37 25.14 33.48
CA THR A 244 2.65 23.89 33.23
C THR A 244 3.20 23.29 31.93
N PRO A 245 3.61 22.00 31.88
CA PRO A 245 3.90 21.33 30.63
C PRO A 245 2.57 21.04 29.92
N ALA A 246 1.98 22.08 29.34
CA ALA A 246 0.92 21.95 28.37
C ALA A 246 1.56 21.40 27.09
N PHE A 247 1.35 20.10 26.84
CA PHE A 247 1.48 19.53 25.52
C PHE A 247 0.47 20.21 24.59
N ALA A 248 0.84 21.39 24.11
CA ALA A 248 0.18 22.07 23.01
C ALA A 248 0.31 21.16 21.79
N GLN A 249 -0.75 20.42 21.50
CA GLN A 249 -0.95 19.81 20.19
C GLN A 249 -1.10 20.96 19.19
N ALA A 250 0.04 21.46 18.71
CA ALA A 250 0.09 22.37 17.58
C ALA A 250 -0.59 21.66 16.40
N ALA A 251 -1.74 22.17 15.98
CA ALA A 251 -2.40 21.70 14.76
C ALA A 251 -1.39 21.80 13.62
N PRO A 252 -1.09 20.70 12.90
CA PRO A 252 -0.09 20.72 11.86
C PRO A 252 -0.56 21.67 10.76
N ARG A 253 0.13 22.81 10.63
CA ARG A 253 0.00 23.70 9.48
C ARG A 253 0.56 22.96 8.27
N THR A 254 -0.27 22.15 7.61
CA THR A 254 0.08 21.50 6.35
C THR A 254 0.25 22.58 5.28
N SER A 255 1.50 22.94 4.98
CA SER A 255 1.82 23.80 3.85
C SER A 255 1.45 23.08 2.55
N ARG A 256 0.65 23.73 1.71
CA ARG A 256 0.20 23.18 0.40
C ARG A 256 1.14 23.51 -0.75
N ALA A 257 2.04 24.47 -0.54
CA ALA A 257 3.07 24.88 -1.49
C ALA A 257 3.93 23.70 -2.05
N PRO A 258 4.40 22.73 -1.25
CA PRO A 258 5.20 21.63 -1.79
C PRO A 258 4.42 20.71 -2.73
N LEU A 259 3.11 20.51 -2.52
CA LEU A 259 2.32 19.62 -3.39
C LEU A 259 2.04 20.23 -4.77
N LEU A 260 1.77 21.54 -4.83
CA LEU A 260 1.60 22.23 -6.11
C LEU A 260 2.90 22.24 -6.91
N LEU A 261 4.03 22.47 -6.24
CA LEU A 261 5.35 22.45 -6.87
C LEU A 261 5.73 21.04 -7.37
N VAL A 262 5.45 20.00 -6.58
CA VAL A 262 5.64 18.60 -7.02
C VAL A 262 4.70 18.25 -8.18
N SER A 263 3.45 18.70 -8.16
CA SER A 263 2.51 18.45 -9.27
C SER A 263 2.89 19.19 -10.56
N ALA A 264 3.35 20.44 -10.45
CA ALA A 264 3.83 21.23 -11.59
C ALA A 264 5.16 20.71 -12.13
N LEU A 265 6.06 20.25 -11.26
CA LEU A 265 7.32 19.60 -11.65
C LEU A 265 7.06 18.27 -12.36
N LEU A 266 6.14 17.45 -11.84
CA LEU A 266 5.70 16.22 -12.51
C LEU A 266 5.08 16.53 -13.87
N ALA A 267 4.19 17.53 -13.96
CA ALA A 267 3.59 17.97 -15.22
C ALA A 267 4.64 18.48 -16.23
N GLY A 268 5.61 19.29 -15.77
CA GLY A 268 6.72 19.78 -16.58
C GLY A 268 7.64 18.66 -17.06
N LEU A 269 7.99 17.71 -16.18
CA LEU A 269 8.75 16.50 -16.55
C LEU A 269 7.99 15.65 -17.56
N THR A 270 6.67 15.47 -17.40
CA THR A 270 5.86 14.74 -18.38
C THR A 270 5.79 15.45 -19.74
N LEU A 271 5.71 16.78 -19.77
CA LEU A 271 5.64 17.52 -21.04
C LEU A 271 6.99 17.53 -21.77
N LEU A 272 8.08 17.70 -21.02
CA LEU A 272 9.46 17.70 -21.55
C LEU A 272 9.86 16.31 -22.07
N THR A 273 9.37 15.26 -21.42
CA THR A 273 9.56 13.90 -21.88
C THR A 273 8.76 13.66 -23.17
N VAL A 274 7.47 14.02 -23.22
CA VAL A 274 6.61 13.86 -24.42
C VAL A 274 7.20 14.49 -25.69
N THR A 275 7.86 15.66 -25.57
CA THR A 275 8.52 16.30 -26.72
C THR A 275 9.83 15.63 -27.14
N ALA A 276 10.58 15.02 -26.23
CA ALA A 276 11.87 14.41 -26.52
C ALA A 276 11.78 13.00 -27.14
N ALA A 277 10.66 12.29 -26.96
CA ALA A 277 10.56 10.89 -27.34
C ALA A 277 9.75 10.61 -28.63
N TRP A 278 9.40 11.66 -29.38
CA TRP A 278 8.63 11.54 -30.61
C TRP A 278 9.17 10.51 -31.64
N PRO A 279 10.49 10.35 -31.85
CA PRO A 279 11.02 9.32 -32.76
C PRO A 279 10.86 7.88 -32.23
N ASN A 280 10.79 7.68 -30.91
CA ASN A 280 10.70 6.37 -30.26
C ASN A 280 9.25 5.85 -30.16
N LEU A 281 8.26 6.70 -30.43
CA LEU A 281 6.84 6.34 -30.47
C LEU A 281 6.53 5.25 -31.49
N ALA A 282 7.19 5.26 -32.66
CA ALA A 282 6.94 4.28 -33.72
C ALA A 282 7.40 2.86 -33.30
N ALA A 283 8.55 2.75 -32.63
CA ALA A 283 9.05 1.50 -32.09
C ALA A 283 8.17 1.00 -30.94
N GLY A 284 7.76 1.90 -30.04
CA GLY A 284 6.83 1.59 -28.95
C GLY A 284 5.45 1.13 -29.44
N ALA A 285 4.94 1.74 -30.52
CA ALA A 285 3.67 1.36 -31.14
C ALA A 285 3.70 -0.03 -31.78
N LEU A 286 4.81 -0.46 -32.40
CA LEU A 286 4.96 -1.81 -32.94
C LEU A 286 5.01 -2.88 -31.83
N VAL A 287 5.70 -2.58 -30.72
CA VAL A 287 5.69 -3.45 -29.52
C VAL A 287 4.28 -3.48 -28.90
N LEU A 288 3.57 -2.35 -28.88
CA LEU A 288 2.19 -2.31 -28.39
C LEU A 288 1.28 -3.15 -29.26
N GLN A 289 1.36 -3.01 -30.59
CA GLN A 289 0.55 -3.76 -31.52
C GLN A 289 0.80 -5.27 -31.39
N THR A 290 2.07 -5.69 -31.31
CA THR A 290 2.42 -7.10 -31.10
C THR A 290 1.89 -7.63 -29.76
N VAL A 291 2.01 -6.87 -28.67
CA VAL A 291 1.45 -7.28 -27.37
C VAL A 291 -0.08 -7.33 -27.42
N LEU A 292 -0.74 -6.32 -28.00
CA LEU A 292 -2.20 -6.26 -28.12
C LEU A 292 -2.76 -7.38 -28.99
N GLU A 293 -2.03 -7.80 -30.03
CA GLU A 293 -2.38 -8.95 -30.87
C GLU A 293 -2.37 -10.28 -30.08
N HIS A 294 -1.56 -10.38 -29.01
CA HIS A 294 -1.55 -11.55 -28.14
C HIS A 294 -2.53 -11.46 -26.97
N VAL A 295 -2.89 -10.25 -26.55
CA VAL A 295 -3.89 -10.09 -25.50
C VAL A 295 -5.24 -10.48 -26.08
N ALA A 296 -5.81 -11.59 -25.57
CA ALA A 296 -7.12 -12.06 -25.99
C ALA A 296 -8.13 -10.90 -25.95
N PRO A 297 -8.93 -10.67 -27.00
CA PRO A 297 -9.92 -9.57 -27.05
C PRO A 297 -10.90 -9.62 -25.86
N VAL A 298 -11.10 -10.81 -25.31
CA VAL A 298 -11.86 -11.09 -24.09
C VAL A 298 -11.30 -10.35 -22.86
N ALA A 299 -9.98 -10.25 -22.72
CA ALA A 299 -9.35 -9.49 -21.65
C ALA A 299 -9.64 -7.98 -21.76
N GLY A 300 -9.62 -7.45 -22.99
CA GLY A 300 -9.98 -6.06 -23.28
C GLY A 300 -11.43 -5.75 -22.91
N LEU A 301 -12.36 -6.65 -23.28
CA LEU A 301 -13.77 -6.55 -22.88
C LEU A 301 -13.94 -6.62 -21.36
N GLY A 302 -13.22 -7.52 -20.69
CA GLY A 302 -13.23 -7.63 -19.23
C GLY A 302 -12.73 -6.36 -18.54
N LEU A 303 -11.65 -5.74 -19.04
CA LEU A 303 -11.13 -4.46 -18.53
C LEU A 303 -12.11 -3.31 -18.78
N LEU A 304 -12.70 -3.21 -19.98
CA LEU A 304 -13.70 -2.20 -20.30
C LEU A 304 -14.92 -2.32 -19.37
N LEU A 305 -15.42 -3.56 -19.18
CA LEU A 305 -16.51 -3.85 -18.26
C LEU A 305 -16.15 -3.40 -16.84
N LEU A 306 -14.96 -3.76 -16.36
CA LEU A 306 -14.44 -3.38 -15.03
C LEU A 306 -14.45 -1.84 -14.85
N LEU A 307 -13.96 -1.09 -15.84
CA LEU A 307 -13.89 0.38 -15.79
C LEU A 307 -15.28 1.02 -15.81
N LEU A 308 -16.16 0.58 -16.71
CA LEU A 308 -17.54 1.07 -16.80
C LEU A 308 -18.31 0.80 -15.51
N THR A 309 -18.18 -0.41 -14.95
CA THR A 309 -18.87 -0.76 -13.71
C THR A 309 -18.29 0.01 -12.52
N SER A 310 -16.98 0.26 -12.50
CA SER A 310 -16.35 1.08 -11.46
C SER A 310 -16.82 2.53 -11.53
N ALA A 311 -16.91 3.11 -12.73
CA ALA A 311 -17.44 4.46 -12.93
C ALA A 311 -18.92 4.54 -12.49
N LEU A 312 -19.75 3.58 -12.88
CA LEU A 312 -21.17 3.52 -12.53
C LEU A 312 -21.40 3.39 -11.02
N VAL A 313 -20.70 2.47 -10.35
CA VAL A 313 -20.78 2.26 -8.89
C VAL A 313 -20.33 3.50 -8.12
N THR A 314 -19.34 4.23 -8.65
CA THR A 314 -18.84 5.46 -8.04
C THR A 314 -19.84 6.61 -8.18
N TRP A 315 -20.52 6.72 -9.33
CA TRP A 315 -21.45 7.81 -9.62
C TRP A 315 -22.85 7.59 -9.01
N MET A 316 -23.36 6.35 -9.02
CA MET A 316 -24.71 6.02 -8.55
C MET A 316 -24.70 4.86 -7.53
N PRO A 317 -24.45 5.14 -6.23
CA PRO A 317 -24.29 4.10 -5.22
C PRO A 317 -25.62 3.50 -4.70
N THR A 318 -26.57 3.20 -5.59
CA THR A 318 -27.85 2.55 -5.24
C THR A 318 -27.64 1.07 -4.86
N PRO A 319 -28.49 0.49 -3.99
CA PRO A 319 -28.32 -0.91 -3.57
C PRO A 319 -28.41 -1.91 -4.73
N ALA A 320 -29.21 -1.62 -5.76
CA ALA A 320 -29.28 -2.42 -6.98
C ALA A 320 -27.95 -2.37 -7.75
N VAL A 321 -27.41 -1.18 -8.00
CA VAL A 321 -26.13 -1.00 -8.69
C VAL A 321 -24.99 -1.67 -7.91
N ARG A 322 -25.04 -1.74 -6.58
CA ARG A 322 -24.03 -2.47 -5.79
C ARG A 322 -24.07 -3.98 -6.02
N ARG A 323 -25.25 -4.59 -6.12
CA ARG A 323 -25.40 -6.03 -6.38
C ARG A 323 -24.96 -6.38 -7.80
N PHE A 324 -25.41 -5.60 -8.78
CA PHE A 324 -24.99 -5.76 -10.17
C PHE A 324 -23.50 -5.49 -10.35
N GLY A 325 -22.97 -4.44 -9.71
CA GLY A 325 -21.56 -4.10 -9.72
C GLY A 325 -20.69 -5.22 -9.17
N ALA A 326 -21.09 -5.84 -8.05
CA ALA A 326 -20.38 -7.01 -7.51
C ALA A 326 -20.32 -8.17 -8.51
N GLY A 327 -21.45 -8.51 -9.15
CA GLY A 327 -21.50 -9.53 -10.20
C GLY A 327 -20.63 -9.17 -11.40
N ALA A 328 -20.63 -7.91 -11.82
CA ALA A 328 -19.83 -7.44 -12.94
C ALA A 328 -18.32 -7.43 -12.62
N PHE A 329 -17.91 -7.13 -11.39
CA PHE A 329 -16.52 -7.26 -10.95
C PHE A 329 -16.05 -8.72 -10.97
N VAL A 330 -16.89 -9.65 -10.50
CA VAL A 330 -16.58 -11.08 -10.57
C VAL A 330 -16.46 -11.52 -12.03
N LEU A 331 -17.40 -11.13 -12.89
CA LEU A 331 -17.36 -11.45 -14.31
C LEU A 331 -16.12 -10.86 -14.99
N ALA A 332 -15.81 -9.59 -14.75
CA ALA A 332 -14.61 -8.95 -15.25
C ALA A 332 -13.34 -9.66 -14.76
N GLY A 333 -13.30 -10.06 -13.49
CA GLY A 333 -12.21 -10.87 -12.94
C GLY A 333 -12.06 -12.22 -13.65
N VAL A 334 -13.16 -12.94 -13.85
CA VAL A 334 -13.17 -14.22 -14.59
C VAL A 334 -12.72 -14.06 -16.05
N LEU A 335 -13.04 -12.94 -16.69
CA LEU A 335 -12.64 -12.65 -18.08
C LEU A 335 -11.18 -12.17 -18.20
N THR A 336 -10.63 -11.54 -17.16
CA THR A 336 -9.28 -10.93 -17.20
C THR A 336 -8.20 -11.79 -16.54
N LEU A 337 -8.52 -12.55 -15.50
CA LEU A 337 -7.55 -13.34 -14.76
C LEU A 337 -6.93 -14.47 -15.58
N PRO A 338 -7.66 -15.30 -16.37
CA PRO A 338 -7.04 -16.38 -17.13
C PRO A 338 -6.03 -15.89 -18.18
N PRO A 339 -6.32 -14.84 -18.99
CA PRO A 339 -5.32 -14.25 -19.88
C PRO A 339 -4.09 -13.73 -19.13
N LEU A 340 -4.28 -13.04 -18.00
CA LEU A 340 -3.17 -12.57 -17.16
C LEU A 340 -2.38 -13.73 -16.56
N TYR A 341 -3.04 -14.85 -16.24
CA TYR A 341 -2.41 -16.06 -15.73
C TYR A 341 -1.49 -16.70 -16.77
N GLY A 342 -1.94 -16.77 -18.03
CA GLY A 342 -1.10 -17.28 -19.13
C GLY A 342 0.16 -16.43 -19.34
N VAL A 343 0.01 -15.11 -19.25
CA VAL A 343 1.11 -14.14 -19.34
C VAL A 343 2.13 -14.32 -18.21
N VAL A 344 1.68 -14.55 -16.97
CA VAL A 344 2.57 -14.66 -15.79
C VAL A 344 3.26 -16.02 -15.72
N ASN A 345 2.57 -17.11 -16.10
CA ASN A 345 3.15 -18.46 -16.05
C ASN A 345 3.97 -18.83 -17.28
N GLY A 346 4.13 -17.89 -18.21
CA GLY A 346 4.96 -18.08 -19.39
C GLY A 346 4.35 -19.06 -20.38
N GLU A 347 3.09 -18.82 -20.78
CA GLU A 347 2.56 -19.53 -21.94
C GLU A 347 3.55 -19.45 -23.12
N PRO A 348 3.67 -20.53 -23.92
CA PRO A 348 4.67 -20.65 -24.96
C PRO A 348 4.53 -19.50 -25.95
N GLY A 349 5.41 -18.51 -25.82
CA GLY A 349 5.39 -17.31 -26.66
C GLY A 349 5.50 -15.98 -25.91
N LEU A 350 5.36 -15.91 -24.59
CA LEU A 350 5.64 -14.67 -23.84
C LEU A 350 6.36 -14.94 -22.52
N SER A 351 7.55 -14.37 -22.32
CA SER A 351 8.31 -14.50 -21.07
C SER A 351 8.84 -13.16 -20.59
N PHE A 352 8.85 -12.97 -19.26
CA PHE A 352 9.40 -11.80 -18.60
C PHE A 352 10.62 -12.20 -17.76
N GLY A 353 11.77 -11.58 -18.03
CA GLY A 353 13.01 -11.68 -17.26
C GLY A 353 13.68 -13.05 -17.29
N ARG A 354 13.14 -14.02 -18.04
CA ARG A 354 13.67 -15.37 -18.19
C ARG A 354 13.98 -15.67 -19.65
N PRO A 355 15.08 -16.38 -19.93
CA PRO A 355 15.34 -16.85 -21.27
C PRO A 355 14.22 -17.79 -21.72
N VAL A 356 13.82 -17.66 -22.98
CA VAL A 356 12.82 -18.54 -23.62
C VAL A 356 13.56 -19.57 -24.44
N GLU A 357 13.56 -20.81 -23.98
CA GLU A 357 14.05 -21.93 -24.77
C GLU A 357 12.91 -22.51 -25.60
N VAL A 358 12.99 -22.35 -26.92
CA VAL A 358 12.01 -22.91 -27.84
C VAL A 358 12.54 -24.25 -28.33
N GLN A 359 11.79 -25.32 -28.05
CA GLN A 359 12.06 -26.68 -28.53
C GLN A 359 10.85 -27.14 -29.35
N GLY A 360 11.02 -27.33 -30.65
CA GLY A 360 9.96 -27.77 -31.58
C GLY A 360 9.11 -26.64 -32.17
N LEU A 361 7.92 -27.01 -32.66
CA LEU A 361 7.02 -26.13 -33.42
C LEU A 361 6.20 -25.20 -32.51
N VAL A 362 6.34 -23.89 -32.71
CA VAL A 362 5.52 -22.84 -32.09
C VAL A 362 4.70 -22.15 -33.17
N LYS A 363 3.37 -22.35 -33.13
CA LYS A 363 2.43 -21.77 -34.11
C LYS A 363 2.25 -20.25 -33.99
N GLY A 364 2.70 -19.67 -32.89
CA GLY A 364 2.53 -18.25 -32.56
C GLY A 364 3.82 -17.45 -32.66
N ASN A 365 3.76 -16.20 -32.20
CA ASN A 365 4.96 -15.40 -32.02
C ASN A 365 5.62 -15.77 -30.69
N VAL A 366 6.94 -15.54 -30.61
CA VAL A 366 7.73 -15.69 -29.40
C VAL A 366 8.25 -14.32 -28.99
N VAL A 367 7.88 -13.87 -27.81
CA VAL A 367 8.20 -12.56 -27.25
C VAL A 367 8.92 -12.77 -25.91
N ALA A 368 10.14 -12.27 -25.79
CA ALA A 368 10.86 -12.26 -24.51
C ALA A 368 11.16 -10.82 -24.09
N ILE A 369 10.79 -10.45 -22.86
CA ILE A 369 11.05 -9.11 -22.32
C ILE A 369 12.07 -9.26 -21.19
N GLY A 370 13.30 -8.82 -21.40
CA GLY A 370 14.41 -8.91 -20.46
C GLY A 370 15.07 -10.29 -20.40
N GLY A 371 14.86 -11.13 -21.41
CA GLY A 371 15.44 -12.47 -21.50
C GLY A 371 15.84 -12.82 -22.93
N ASP A 372 16.84 -13.69 -23.06
CA ASP A 372 17.29 -14.19 -24.37
C ASP A 372 16.24 -15.14 -24.96
N VAL A 373 16.07 -15.14 -26.27
CA VAL A 373 15.33 -16.22 -26.96
C VAL A 373 16.34 -17.20 -27.52
N ILE A 374 16.30 -18.43 -27.03
CA ILE A 374 17.19 -19.51 -27.45
C ILE A 374 16.38 -20.51 -28.27
N LEU A 375 16.55 -20.48 -29.59
CA LEU A 375 15.92 -21.43 -30.51
C LEU A 375 16.81 -22.66 -30.61
N GLN A 376 16.38 -23.77 -30.01
CA GLN A 376 17.14 -25.04 -29.98
C GLN A 376 17.13 -25.73 -31.36
N PRO A 377 18.00 -26.73 -31.61
CA PRO A 377 18.01 -27.46 -32.87
C PRO A 377 16.64 -28.07 -33.18
N GLY A 378 16.08 -27.76 -34.36
CA GLY A 378 14.74 -28.21 -34.77
C GLY A 378 13.58 -27.39 -34.21
N ALA A 379 13.85 -26.25 -33.54
CA ALA A 379 12.82 -25.28 -33.23
C ALA A 379 12.25 -24.66 -34.50
N GLU A 380 10.93 -24.59 -34.62
CA GLU A 380 10.26 -24.02 -35.77
C GLU A 380 9.21 -23.02 -35.28
N VAL A 381 9.43 -21.73 -35.49
CA VAL A 381 8.48 -20.69 -35.10
C VAL A 381 7.75 -20.22 -36.35
N GLU A 382 6.43 -20.41 -36.41
CA GLU A 382 5.61 -19.94 -37.52
C GLU A 382 5.41 -18.42 -37.48
N GLY A 383 5.43 -17.82 -36.28
CA GLY A 383 5.29 -16.38 -36.08
C GLY A 383 6.61 -15.61 -36.03
N ARG A 384 6.54 -14.38 -35.50
CA ARG A 384 7.68 -13.50 -35.23
C ARG A 384 8.41 -13.90 -33.96
N VAL A 385 9.71 -13.62 -33.90
CA VAL A 385 10.51 -13.73 -32.67
C VAL A 385 10.96 -12.34 -32.28
N VAL A 386 10.43 -11.82 -31.18
CA VAL A 386 10.78 -10.49 -30.66
C VAL A 386 11.42 -10.65 -29.29
N THR A 387 12.55 -9.99 -29.07
CA THR A 387 13.08 -9.81 -27.72
C THR A 387 13.31 -8.34 -27.44
N LEU A 388 13.00 -7.92 -26.22
CA LEU A 388 13.27 -6.60 -25.70
C LEU A 388 14.32 -6.75 -24.60
N LEU A 389 15.50 -6.15 -24.75
CA LEU A 389 16.61 -6.24 -23.77
C LEU A 389 17.18 -7.67 -23.59
N GLY A 390 17.17 -8.49 -24.64
CA GLY A 390 17.79 -9.82 -24.68
C GLY A 390 18.30 -10.16 -26.07
N ASP A 391 19.09 -11.23 -26.20
CA ASP A 391 19.62 -11.67 -27.49
C ASP A 391 18.77 -12.80 -28.09
N ILE A 392 18.69 -12.88 -29.42
CA ILE A 392 18.11 -14.03 -30.13
C ILE A 392 19.26 -14.96 -30.54
N LYS A 393 19.31 -16.15 -29.95
CA LYS A 393 20.29 -17.20 -30.23
C LYS A 393 19.62 -18.31 -31.03
N GLN A 394 19.97 -18.43 -32.31
CA GLN A 394 19.42 -19.46 -33.19
C GLN A 394 20.41 -20.61 -33.37
N ALA A 395 20.08 -21.80 -32.89
CA ALA A 395 20.89 -23.00 -33.11
C ALA A 395 20.76 -23.50 -34.55
N PRO A 396 21.76 -24.22 -35.08
CA PRO A 396 21.69 -24.81 -36.41
C PRO A 396 20.45 -25.70 -36.57
N GLY A 397 19.68 -25.46 -37.63
CA GLY A 397 18.45 -26.19 -37.93
C GLY A 397 17.18 -25.59 -37.31
N ALA A 398 17.27 -24.59 -36.45
CA ALA A 398 16.10 -23.82 -36.04
C ALA A 398 15.61 -22.92 -37.20
N ARG A 399 14.29 -22.78 -37.36
CA ARG A 399 13.66 -21.96 -38.41
C ARG A 399 12.66 -21.00 -37.77
N VAL A 400 12.65 -19.77 -38.24
CA VAL A 400 11.63 -18.76 -37.91
C VAL A 400 11.06 -18.28 -39.24
N HIS A 401 9.76 -18.41 -39.41
CA HIS A 401 9.07 -17.99 -40.63
C HIS A 401 8.74 -16.50 -40.63
N GLY A 402 8.54 -15.91 -39.44
CA GLY A 402 8.35 -14.48 -39.27
C GLY A 402 9.65 -13.69 -39.12
N GLU A 403 9.50 -12.39 -38.83
CA GLU A 403 10.60 -11.47 -38.55
C GLU A 403 11.23 -11.76 -37.18
N MET A 404 12.57 -11.71 -37.12
CA MET A 404 13.32 -11.72 -35.87
C MET A 404 13.73 -10.29 -35.51
N SER A 405 13.31 -9.79 -34.35
CA SER A 405 13.62 -8.43 -33.90
C SER A 405 14.15 -8.43 -32.47
N ALA A 406 15.38 -7.97 -32.26
CA ALA A 406 15.97 -7.81 -30.94
C ALA A 406 16.10 -6.31 -30.62
N VAL A 407 15.13 -5.76 -29.90
CA VAL A 407 15.15 -4.37 -29.46
C VAL A 407 16.13 -4.26 -28.29
N LEU A 408 17.29 -3.61 -28.53
CA LEU A 408 18.40 -3.49 -27.57
C LEU A 408 19.11 -4.84 -27.27
N GLY A 409 19.14 -5.74 -28.25
CA GLY A 409 19.93 -6.97 -28.22
C GLY A 409 20.43 -7.33 -29.61
N HIS A 410 20.94 -8.56 -29.79
CA HIS A 410 21.51 -9.02 -31.06
C HIS A 410 20.62 -10.06 -31.74
N THR A 411 20.49 -9.94 -33.07
CA THR A 411 19.86 -10.98 -33.91
C THR A 411 20.93 -11.85 -34.59
N PRO A 412 20.63 -13.14 -34.88
CA PRO A 412 21.54 -13.99 -35.64
C PRO A 412 21.66 -13.47 -37.07
N GLY A 413 22.86 -13.07 -37.48
CA GLY A 413 23.16 -12.60 -38.84
C GLY A 413 23.58 -11.13 -38.94
N GLU A 414 23.17 -10.26 -38.01
CA GLU A 414 23.64 -8.87 -37.97
C GLU A 414 25.14 -8.77 -37.68
N SER A 415 25.68 -9.65 -36.83
CA SER A 415 27.13 -9.69 -36.53
C SER A 415 28.00 -10.08 -37.72
N ALA A 416 27.43 -10.70 -38.77
CA ALA A 416 28.16 -11.07 -39.99
C ALA A 416 28.04 -10.02 -41.10
N ALA A 417 27.00 -9.17 -41.07
CA ALA A 417 26.73 -8.15 -42.09
C ALA A 417 27.12 -6.72 -41.68
N ALA A 418 27.50 -6.48 -40.42
CA ALA A 418 27.88 -5.17 -39.88
C ALA A 418 29.26 -4.65 -40.34
N GLY A 419 29.54 -4.74 -41.64
CA GLY A 419 30.64 -4.05 -42.33
C GLY A 419 30.23 -2.72 -42.98
N ALA A 420 28.96 -2.32 -42.99
CA ALA A 420 28.56 -1.06 -43.60
C ALA A 420 27.26 -0.48 -43.01
N VAL A 421 27.30 0.83 -42.74
CA VAL A 421 26.25 1.74 -42.26
C VAL A 421 26.09 1.81 -40.73
N PRO A 422 26.71 2.82 -40.08
CA PRO A 422 26.48 3.10 -38.66
C PRO A 422 25.10 3.73 -38.49
N ALA A 423 24.15 2.99 -37.95
CA ALA A 423 23.01 3.59 -37.27
C ALA A 423 23.53 4.50 -36.13
N PRO A 424 22.79 5.52 -35.68
CA PRO A 424 23.18 6.37 -34.53
C PRO A 424 23.17 5.55 -33.23
N GLN A 425 24.22 4.76 -33.03
CA GLN A 425 24.40 3.75 -31.99
C GLN A 425 24.62 4.34 -30.59
N GLY A 426 25.02 5.62 -30.48
CA GLY A 426 25.46 6.22 -29.22
C GLY A 426 24.37 6.36 -28.15
N VAL A 427 23.11 6.61 -28.55
CA VAL A 427 22.03 6.87 -27.58
C VAL A 427 21.37 5.58 -27.09
N GLN A 428 21.27 4.57 -27.95
CA GLN A 428 20.61 3.29 -27.63
C GLN A 428 21.48 2.39 -26.76
N LEU A 429 22.81 2.36 -26.97
CA LEU A 429 23.75 1.60 -26.14
C LEU A 429 23.81 2.13 -24.70
N ALA A 430 23.81 3.45 -24.53
CA ALA A 430 23.85 4.08 -23.20
C ALA A 430 22.56 3.81 -22.39
N THR A 431 21.40 3.86 -23.04
CA THR A 431 20.12 3.57 -22.36
C THR A 431 19.96 2.09 -22.05
N ALA A 432 20.28 1.17 -22.97
CA ALA A 432 20.22 -0.27 -22.71
C ALA A 432 21.07 -0.71 -21.51
N ALA A 433 22.30 -0.20 -21.42
CA ALA A 433 23.21 -0.51 -20.32
C ALA A 433 22.69 0.01 -18.97
N ALA A 434 22.02 1.17 -18.95
CA ALA A 434 21.44 1.74 -17.73
C ALA A 434 20.23 0.95 -17.22
N PHE A 435 19.47 0.31 -18.12
CA PHE A 435 18.27 -0.47 -17.74
C PHE A 435 18.57 -1.93 -17.38
N ARG A 436 19.68 -2.51 -17.85
CA ARG A 436 20.04 -3.91 -17.56
C ARG A 436 20.10 -4.25 -16.06
N PRO A 437 20.67 -3.42 -15.17
CA PRO A 437 20.64 -3.67 -13.72
C PRO A 437 19.22 -3.57 -13.16
N LEU A 438 18.42 -2.64 -13.68
CA LEU A 438 17.06 -2.39 -13.22
C LEU A 438 16.14 -3.55 -13.59
N VAL A 439 16.28 -4.08 -14.81
CA VAL A 439 15.56 -5.28 -15.28
C VAL A 439 16.02 -6.53 -14.53
N GLY A 440 17.33 -6.70 -14.33
CA GLY A 440 17.86 -7.80 -13.51
C GLY A 440 17.37 -7.74 -12.06
N TRP A 441 17.15 -6.53 -11.53
CA TRP A 441 16.58 -6.33 -10.20
C TRP A 441 15.06 -6.59 -10.17
N LEU A 442 14.33 -6.16 -11.21
CA LEU A 442 12.89 -6.43 -11.38
C LEU A 442 12.58 -7.91 -11.65
N SER A 443 13.49 -8.64 -12.31
CA SER A 443 13.35 -10.08 -12.57
C SER A 443 13.89 -10.96 -11.44
N ALA A 444 14.63 -10.38 -10.48
CA ALA A 444 15.25 -11.15 -9.42
C ALA A 444 14.21 -11.80 -8.49
N ALA A 445 14.57 -12.97 -7.98
CA ALA A 445 13.87 -13.67 -6.89
C ALA A 445 13.72 -12.83 -5.60
N ALA A 446 14.31 -11.63 -5.54
CA ALA A 446 14.19 -10.66 -4.46
C ALA A 446 12.86 -9.89 -4.47
N TRP A 447 12.14 -9.81 -5.61
CA TRP A 447 10.90 -9.03 -5.71
C TRP A 447 9.82 -9.42 -4.67
N PRO A 448 9.54 -10.72 -4.43
CA PRO A 448 8.62 -11.13 -3.37
C PRO A 448 9.04 -10.63 -1.98
N GLN A 449 10.35 -10.64 -1.69
CA GLN A 449 10.89 -10.19 -0.40
C GLN A 449 10.77 -8.67 -0.26
N ILE A 450 11.10 -7.92 -1.31
CA ILE A 450 10.95 -6.45 -1.34
C ILE A 450 9.48 -6.07 -1.18
N PHE A 451 8.58 -6.75 -1.88
CA PHE A 451 7.14 -6.48 -1.79
C PHE A 451 6.59 -6.76 -0.39
N VAL A 452 7.00 -7.86 0.25
CA VAL A 452 6.62 -8.17 1.64
C VAL A 452 7.23 -7.18 2.63
N ALA A 453 8.50 -6.81 2.47
CA ALA A 453 9.15 -5.81 3.31
C ALA A 453 8.47 -4.44 3.18
N LEU A 454 8.11 -4.03 1.96
CA LEU A 454 7.41 -2.78 1.68
C LEU A 454 6.00 -2.79 2.28
N THR A 455 5.21 -3.83 2.02
CA THR A 455 3.83 -3.95 2.55
C THR A 455 3.81 -4.10 4.07
N GLY A 456 4.75 -4.85 4.65
CA GLY A 456 4.92 -4.99 6.09
C GLY A 456 5.39 -3.69 6.75
N GLY A 457 6.34 -2.98 6.15
CA GLY A 457 6.82 -1.67 6.62
C GLY A 457 5.73 -0.60 6.56
N LEU A 458 4.97 -0.53 5.45
CA LEU A 458 3.80 0.35 5.34
C LEU A 458 2.71 -0.01 6.34
N LEU A 459 2.46 -1.30 6.58
CA LEU A 459 1.51 -1.73 7.60
C LEU A 459 1.95 -1.29 9.00
N LEU A 460 3.23 -1.48 9.33
CA LEU A 460 3.81 -1.04 10.60
C LEU A 460 3.65 0.48 10.76
N LEU A 461 3.94 1.27 9.73
CA LEU A 461 3.75 2.72 9.73
C LEU A 461 2.29 3.12 9.96
N LEU A 462 1.34 2.47 9.26
CA LEU A 462 -0.09 2.72 9.43
C LEU A 462 -0.58 2.36 10.84
N PHE A 463 -0.02 1.30 11.43
CA PHE A 463 -0.32 0.86 12.79
C PHE A 463 0.24 1.82 13.84
N VAL A 464 1.52 2.19 13.74
CA VAL A 464 2.18 3.17 14.63
C VAL A 464 1.49 4.53 14.56
N ALA A 465 1.03 4.94 13.38
CA ALA A 465 0.25 6.16 13.21
C ALA A 465 -1.20 6.07 13.73
N GLY A 466 -1.67 4.90 14.16
CA GLY A 466 -3.06 4.69 14.61
C GLY A 466 -4.11 4.81 13.50
N THR A 467 -3.70 4.85 12.24
CA THR A 467 -4.59 5.07 11.08
C THR A 467 -5.20 3.77 10.56
N ALA A 468 -4.51 2.64 10.72
CA ALA A 468 -4.96 1.32 10.30
C ALA A 468 -6.39 0.96 10.78
N PRO A 469 -6.75 1.07 12.08
CA PRO A 469 -8.10 0.72 12.55
C PRO A 469 -9.19 1.67 12.02
N VAL A 470 -8.86 2.94 11.76
CA VAL A 470 -9.80 3.93 11.20
C VAL A 470 -10.10 3.60 9.75
N LEU A 471 -9.05 3.29 8.96
CA LEU A 471 -9.17 2.90 7.56
C LEU A 471 -9.95 1.59 7.40
N ALA A 472 -9.64 0.59 8.22
CA ALA A 472 -10.33 -0.71 8.23
C ALA A 472 -11.84 -0.57 8.52
N ARG A 473 -12.23 0.26 9.50
CA ARG A 473 -13.65 0.51 9.78
C ARG A 473 -14.37 1.15 8.58
N ARG A 474 -13.73 2.10 7.91
CA ARG A 474 -14.30 2.77 6.72
C ARG A 474 -14.45 1.83 5.53
N GLN A 475 -13.47 0.94 5.32
CA GLN A 475 -13.53 -0.07 4.28
C GLN A 475 -14.79 -0.96 4.38
N ARG A 476 -15.20 -1.31 5.62
CA ARG A 476 -16.39 -2.14 5.88
C ARG A 476 -17.72 -1.45 5.60
N HIS A 477 -17.78 -0.12 5.69
CA HIS A 477 -19.04 0.61 5.50
C HIS A 477 -19.45 0.77 4.03
N ALA A 478 -18.50 0.73 3.09
CA ALA A 478 -18.78 0.90 1.68
C ALA A 478 -17.83 0.09 0.78
N PRO A 479 -17.79 -1.25 0.91
CA PRO A 479 -16.74 -2.08 0.31
C PRO A 479 -16.71 -1.99 -1.22
N MET A 480 -17.88 -1.95 -1.88
CA MET A 480 -17.96 -1.83 -3.34
C MET A 480 -17.53 -0.46 -3.85
N ARG A 481 -17.80 0.61 -3.08
CA ARG A 481 -17.43 1.97 -3.47
C ARG A 481 -15.92 2.17 -3.35
N THR A 482 -15.31 1.64 -2.29
CA THR A 482 -13.85 1.71 -2.12
C THR A 482 -13.14 0.87 -3.17
N LEU A 483 -13.63 -0.32 -3.50
CA LEU A 483 -13.07 -1.12 -4.58
C LEU A 483 -13.18 -0.42 -5.95
N ALA A 484 -14.36 0.10 -6.31
CA ALA A 484 -14.57 0.83 -7.55
C ALA A 484 -13.66 2.07 -7.68
N LEU A 485 -13.56 2.88 -6.63
CA LEU A 485 -12.66 4.03 -6.60
C LEU A 485 -11.19 3.63 -6.74
N GLY A 486 -10.81 2.53 -6.08
CA GLY A 486 -9.48 1.95 -6.18
C GLY A 486 -9.11 1.53 -7.60
N VAL A 487 -10.03 0.82 -8.27
CA VAL A 487 -9.88 0.41 -9.67
C VAL A 487 -9.74 1.62 -10.59
N LEU A 488 -10.60 2.64 -10.43
CA LEU A 488 -10.51 3.86 -11.23
C LEU A 488 -9.19 4.60 -10.98
N MET A 489 -8.73 4.66 -9.74
CA MET A 489 -7.47 5.31 -9.38
C MET A 489 -6.28 4.56 -9.96
N LEU A 490 -6.26 3.22 -9.89
CA LEU A 490 -5.23 2.42 -10.52
C LEU A 490 -5.26 2.55 -12.04
N ALA A 491 -6.44 2.53 -12.66
CA ALA A 491 -6.57 2.76 -14.10
C ALA A 491 -6.08 4.15 -14.51
N ALA A 492 -6.39 5.17 -13.73
CA ALA A 492 -5.93 6.54 -13.95
C ALA A 492 -4.41 6.71 -13.78
N LEU A 493 -3.72 5.82 -13.05
CA LEU A 493 -2.26 5.79 -13.01
C LEU A 493 -1.68 4.90 -14.12
N LEU A 494 -2.20 3.68 -14.29
CA LEU A 494 -1.66 2.67 -15.19
C LEU A 494 -1.86 3.04 -16.67
N LEU A 495 -3.01 3.61 -17.06
CA LEU A 495 -3.24 4.01 -18.45
C LEU A 495 -2.24 5.10 -18.91
N PRO A 496 -2.01 6.19 -18.16
CA PRO A 496 -0.95 7.14 -18.49
C PRO A 496 0.44 6.54 -18.39
N ALA A 497 0.72 5.68 -17.40
CA ALA A 497 2.02 5.03 -17.30
C ALA A 497 2.33 4.21 -18.55
N LEU A 498 1.35 3.42 -18.99
CA LEU A 498 1.41 2.66 -20.22
C LEU A 498 1.60 3.59 -21.42
N ALA A 499 0.78 4.62 -21.57
CA ALA A 499 0.91 5.61 -22.64
C ALA A 499 2.30 6.27 -22.67
N LEU A 500 2.87 6.61 -21.51
CA LEU A 500 4.24 7.15 -21.40
C LEU A 500 5.28 6.10 -21.79
N THR A 501 5.17 4.87 -21.31
CA THR A 501 6.10 3.80 -21.73
C THR A 501 6.03 3.55 -23.23
N PHE A 502 4.84 3.55 -23.82
CA PHE A 502 4.63 3.41 -25.26
C PHE A 502 5.11 4.65 -26.03
N ALA A 503 5.11 5.81 -25.39
CA ALA A 503 5.71 7.02 -25.93
C ALA A 503 7.23 7.02 -25.95
N GLY A 504 7.89 5.93 -25.57
CA GLY A 504 9.34 5.86 -25.42
C GLY A 504 9.85 6.55 -24.15
N LEU A 505 8.94 6.96 -23.26
CA LEU A 505 9.22 7.63 -21.99
C LEU A 505 9.30 6.66 -20.86
N LEU A 506 10.22 5.73 -21.03
CA LEU A 506 10.40 4.61 -20.12
C LEU A 506 10.69 5.12 -18.70
N GLY A 507 11.49 6.17 -18.52
CA GLY A 507 11.76 6.76 -17.20
C GLY A 507 10.51 7.32 -16.51
N ALA A 508 9.70 8.12 -17.21
CA ALA A 508 8.46 8.67 -16.65
C ALA A 508 7.41 7.58 -16.41
N GLY A 509 7.25 6.66 -17.36
CA GLY A 509 6.35 5.52 -17.23
C GLY A 509 6.72 4.60 -16.07
N LEU A 510 8.01 4.30 -15.88
CA LEU A 510 8.51 3.55 -14.72
C LEU A 510 8.26 4.28 -13.41
N LEU A 511 8.41 5.60 -13.37
CA LEU A 511 8.10 6.39 -12.17
C LEU A 511 6.61 6.28 -11.82
N VAL A 512 5.71 6.43 -12.80
CA VAL A 512 4.27 6.28 -12.56
C VAL A 512 3.91 4.84 -12.17
N LEU A 513 4.54 3.84 -12.77
CA LEU A 513 4.39 2.42 -12.37
C LEU A 513 4.90 2.19 -10.94
N ALA A 514 6.01 2.78 -10.54
CA ALA A 514 6.52 2.70 -9.17
C ALA A 514 5.54 3.34 -8.16
N LEU A 515 4.96 4.48 -8.52
CA LEU A 515 3.90 5.12 -7.73
C LEU A 515 2.64 4.25 -7.66
N ALA A 516 2.24 3.61 -8.76
CA ALA A 516 1.13 2.66 -8.77
C ALA A 516 1.45 1.44 -7.89
N GLY A 517 2.66 0.90 -7.95
CA GLY A 517 3.13 -0.18 -7.08
C GLY A 517 3.12 0.19 -5.60
N LEU A 518 3.57 1.42 -5.26
CA LEU A 518 3.50 1.94 -3.89
C LEU A 518 2.06 2.12 -3.41
N LEU A 519 1.18 2.61 -4.29
CA LEU A 519 -0.25 2.73 -4.00
C LEU A 519 -0.89 1.37 -3.75
N VAL A 520 -0.59 0.39 -4.61
CA VAL A 520 -1.03 -1.01 -4.46
C VAL A 520 -0.53 -1.59 -3.15
N ALA A 521 0.75 -1.41 -2.82
CA ALA A 521 1.32 -1.88 -1.56
C ALA A 521 0.65 -1.24 -0.35
N THR A 522 0.43 0.08 -0.37
CA THR A 522 -0.23 0.81 0.71
C THR A 522 -1.69 0.38 0.88
N GLY A 523 -2.42 0.24 -0.23
CA GLY A 523 -3.79 -0.27 -0.22
C GLY A 523 -3.85 -1.70 0.30
N LEU A 524 -2.93 -2.56 -0.16
CA LEU A 524 -2.84 -3.94 0.29
C LEU A 524 -2.62 -3.99 1.80
N SER A 525 -1.71 -3.20 2.37
CA SER A 525 -1.49 -3.12 3.82
C SER A 525 -2.78 -2.87 4.61
N VAL A 526 -3.64 -1.94 4.15
CA VAL A 526 -4.94 -1.67 4.78
C VAL A 526 -5.86 -2.90 4.74
N THR A 527 -5.96 -3.54 3.58
CA THR A 527 -6.83 -4.72 3.42
C THR A 527 -6.35 -5.94 4.19
N VAL A 528 -5.03 -6.13 4.22
CA VAL A 528 -4.36 -7.22 4.95
C VAL A 528 -4.57 -7.06 6.45
N TYR A 529 -4.48 -5.84 6.96
CA TYR A 529 -4.81 -5.54 8.35
C TYR A 529 -6.28 -5.84 8.68
N ASP A 530 -7.23 -5.41 7.84
CA ASP A 530 -8.64 -5.65 8.09
C ASP A 530 -9.01 -7.14 8.06
N LEU A 531 -8.47 -7.87 7.08
CA LEU A 531 -8.64 -9.32 6.95
C LEU A 531 -8.02 -10.07 8.13
N GLY A 532 -6.77 -9.73 8.47
CA GLY A 532 -6.06 -10.34 9.58
C GLY A 532 -6.76 -10.09 10.92
N ARG A 533 -7.26 -8.86 11.16
CA ARG A 533 -8.06 -8.56 12.34
C ARG A 533 -9.38 -9.33 12.36
N ALA A 534 -10.07 -9.43 11.22
CA ALA A 534 -11.31 -10.20 11.13
C ALA A 534 -11.08 -11.69 11.45
N LEU A 535 -9.97 -12.27 10.99
CA LEU A 535 -9.54 -13.63 11.32
C LEU A 535 -9.21 -13.76 12.82
N ALA A 536 -8.43 -12.83 13.38
CA ALA A 536 -8.09 -12.84 14.82
C ALA A 536 -9.33 -12.76 15.71
N CYS A 537 -10.32 -11.93 15.35
CA CYS A 537 -11.60 -11.84 16.06
C CYS A 537 -12.41 -13.14 15.94
N ARG A 538 -12.45 -13.79 14.77
CA ARG A 538 -13.15 -15.07 14.57
C ARG A 538 -12.51 -16.20 15.39
N LEU A 539 -11.19 -16.19 15.49
CA LEU A 539 -10.41 -17.13 16.29
C LEU A 539 -10.35 -16.78 17.79
N ARG A 540 -10.98 -15.67 18.22
CA ARG A 540 -11.00 -15.19 19.61
C ARG A 540 -9.60 -15.00 20.21
N LEU A 541 -8.64 -14.55 19.41
CA LEU A 541 -7.27 -14.33 19.86
C LEU A 541 -7.16 -13.07 20.74
N PRO A 542 -6.27 -13.07 21.75
CA PRO A 542 -6.00 -11.88 22.56
C PRO A 542 -5.36 -10.78 21.69
N VAL A 543 -5.75 -9.52 21.91
CA VAL A 543 -5.23 -8.35 21.18
C VAL A 543 -5.40 -8.48 19.65
N PRO A 544 -6.64 -8.49 19.14
CA PRO A 544 -6.93 -8.79 17.74
C PRO A 544 -6.29 -7.81 16.75
N ASP A 545 -5.97 -6.58 17.17
CA ASP A 545 -5.32 -5.59 16.31
C ASP A 545 -3.86 -5.97 15.99
N THR A 546 -3.06 -6.36 16.99
CA THR A 546 -1.65 -6.72 16.80
C THR A 546 -1.53 -8.11 16.17
N VAL A 547 -2.21 -9.10 16.74
CA VAL A 547 -2.19 -10.48 16.23
C VAL A 547 -2.79 -10.55 14.82
N GLY A 548 -3.82 -9.73 14.56
CA GLY A 548 -4.40 -9.60 13.23
C GLY A 548 -3.42 -9.07 12.19
N ALA A 549 -2.62 -8.04 12.51
CA ALA A 549 -1.62 -7.52 11.59
C ALA A 549 -0.59 -8.60 11.18
N PHE A 550 -0.09 -9.36 12.15
CA PHE A 550 0.84 -10.47 11.88
C PHE A 550 0.18 -11.58 11.05
N LEU A 551 -1.03 -12.02 11.41
CA LEU A 551 -1.78 -13.02 10.64
C LEU A 551 -2.01 -12.58 9.20
N GLY A 552 -2.34 -11.30 8.98
CA GLY A 552 -2.50 -10.75 7.65
C GLY A 552 -1.22 -10.82 6.83
N ILE A 553 -0.09 -10.33 7.35
CA ILE A 553 1.20 -10.37 6.64
C ILE A 553 1.60 -11.82 6.38
N SER A 554 1.45 -12.73 7.35
CA SER A 554 1.76 -14.15 7.16
C SER A 554 0.92 -14.80 6.05
N LEU A 555 -0.34 -14.40 5.90
CA LEU A 555 -1.21 -14.88 4.82
C LEU A 555 -0.72 -14.39 3.45
N VAL A 556 -0.30 -13.12 3.34
CA VAL A 556 0.31 -12.58 2.11
C VAL A 556 1.66 -13.22 1.82
N ALA A 557 2.48 -13.45 2.83
CA ALA A 557 3.74 -14.15 2.66
C ALA A 557 3.52 -15.60 2.19
N GLY A 558 2.49 -16.27 2.73
CA GLY A 558 2.09 -17.61 2.29
C GLY A 558 1.58 -17.63 0.84
N SER A 559 0.84 -16.60 0.41
CA SER A 559 0.33 -16.53 -0.96
C SER A 559 1.42 -16.33 -2.01
N LEU A 560 2.60 -15.82 -1.64
CA LEU A 560 3.74 -15.69 -2.56
C LEU A 560 4.25 -17.03 -3.11
N SER A 561 3.96 -18.14 -2.42
CA SER A 561 4.26 -19.48 -2.97
C SER A 561 3.49 -19.77 -4.26
N TRP A 562 2.38 -19.06 -4.48
CA TRP A 562 1.54 -19.13 -5.67
C TRP A 562 1.48 -17.73 -6.32
N ALA A 563 2.48 -17.41 -7.14
CA ALA A 563 2.60 -16.14 -7.87
C ALA A 563 1.27 -15.55 -8.41
N PRO A 564 0.40 -16.32 -9.10
CA PRO A 564 -0.87 -15.78 -9.61
C PRO A 564 -1.84 -15.36 -8.49
N LEU A 565 -1.87 -16.12 -7.39
CA LEU A 565 -2.73 -15.81 -6.25
C LEU A 565 -2.20 -14.59 -5.50
N ALA A 566 -0.88 -14.48 -5.31
CA ALA A 566 -0.26 -13.29 -4.76
C ALA A 566 -0.53 -12.04 -5.60
N PHE A 567 -0.41 -12.14 -6.93
CA PHE A 567 -0.68 -11.04 -7.85
C PHE A 567 -2.15 -10.60 -7.80
N ALA A 568 -3.09 -11.56 -7.83
CA ALA A 568 -4.52 -11.27 -7.73
C ALA A 568 -4.87 -10.63 -6.39
N LEU A 569 -4.33 -11.14 -5.27
CA LEU A 569 -4.51 -10.54 -3.95
C LEU A 569 -3.91 -9.14 -3.88
N ALA A 570 -2.73 -8.92 -4.46
CA ALA A 570 -2.10 -7.62 -4.50
C ALA A 570 -2.94 -6.62 -5.30
N LEU A 571 -3.43 -6.97 -6.49
CA LEU A 571 -4.27 -6.08 -7.29
C LEU A 571 -5.63 -5.79 -6.63
N VAL A 572 -6.34 -6.83 -6.20
CA VAL A 572 -7.69 -6.67 -5.63
C VAL A 572 -7.62 -6.01 -4.25
N GLY A 573 -6.72 -6.46 -3.38
CA GLY A 573 -6.48 -5.85 -2.07
C GLY A 573 -5.91 -4.45 -2.19
N GLY A 574 -4.93 -4.25 -3.08
CA GLY A 574 -4.35 -2.95 -3.39
C GLY A 574 -5.37 -1.94 -3.88
N ALA A 575 -6.19 -2.30 -4.87
CA ALA A 575 -7.30 -1.47 -5.34
C ALA A 575 -8.26 -1.14 -4.20
N TRP A 576 -8.72 -2.16 -3.48
CA TRP A 576 -9.71 -1.98 -2.44
C TRP A 576 -9.24 -1.04 -1.32
N GLY A 577 -7.99 -1.19 -0.86
CA GLY A 577 -7.40 -0.29 0.13
C GLY A 577 -7.07 1.10 -0.44
N ALA A 578 -6.59 1.21 -1.68
CA ALA A 578 -6.31 2.49 -2.32
C ALA A 578 -7.56 3.40 -2.38
N GLY A 579 -8.73 2.83 -2.70
CA GLY A 579 -9.97 3.58 -2.67
C GLY A 579 -10.41 4.03 -1.27
N THR A 580 -10.01 3.33 -0.20
CA THR A 580 -10.27 3.80 1.18
C THR A 580 -9.46 5.05 1.51
N LEU A 581 -8.20 5.11 1.08
CA LEU A 581 -7.32 6.27 1.24
C LEU A 581 -7.89 7.48 0.51
N PHE A 582 -8.40 7.28 -0.70
CA PHE A 582 -9.02 8.34 -1.49
C PHE A 582 -10.29 8.91 -0.82
N LEU A 583 -11.18 8.04 -0.31
CA LEU A 583 -12.37 8.48 0.41
C LEU A 583 -12.03 9.27 1.69
N GLN A 584 -10.95 8.92 2.39
CA GLN A 584 -10.55 9.66 3.58
C GLN A 584 -10.20 11.12 3.25
N ARG A 585 -9.49 11.35 2.16
CA ARG A 585 -9.09 12.70 1.75
C ARG A 585 -10.28 13.59 1.43
N GLN A 586 -11.25 13.08 0.66
CA GLN A 586 -12.45 13.84 0.30
C GLN A 586 -13.27 14.27 1.52
N THR A 587 -13.43 13.39 2.52
CA THR A 587 -14.15 13.75 3.75
C THR A 587 -13.48 14.87 4.55
N GLY A 588 -12.14 14.91 4.55
CA GLY A 588 -11.38 15.98 5.20
C GLY A 588 -11.49 17.33 4.49
N GLU A 589 -11.55 17.33 3.16
CA GLU A 589 -11.68 18.56 2.36
C GLU A 589 -13.11 19.14 2.43
N ALA A 590 -14.14 18.27 2.39
CA ALA A 590 -15.53 18.68 2.59
C ALA A 590 -15.80 19.24 4.00
N GLY A 591 -15.17 18.67 5.03
CA GLY A 591 -15.26 19.20 6.39
C GLY A 591 -14.60 20.57 6.54
N ARG A 592 -13.44 20.79 5.89
CA ARG A 592 -12.75 22.08 5.93
C ARG A 592 -13.48 23.17 5.17
N THR A 593 -14.07 22.85 4.02
CA THR A 593 -14.87 23.82 3.24
C THR A 593 -16.13 24.22 4.00
N ARG A 594 -16.79 23.30 4.70
CA ARG A 594 -17.92 23.61 5.60
C ARG A 594 -17.56 24.34 6.88
N ALA A 595 -16.31 24.27 7.33
CA ALA A 595 -15.83 25.02 8.49
C ALA A 595 -15.28 26.41 8.12
N ALA A 596 -15.03 26.64 6.82
CA ALA A 596 -14.56 27.92 6.29
C ALA A 596 -15.71 28.79 5.73
N LEU A 597 -16.84 28.16 5.38
CA LEU A 597 -18.14 28.79 5.18
C LEU A 597 -18.85 28.90 6.53
#